data_AF-A0A835T808-F1
#
_entry.id   AF-A0A835T808-F1
#
_cell.length_a   1.000
_cell.length_b   1.000
_cell.length_c   1.000
_cell.angle_alpha   90.00
_cell.angle_beta   90.00
_cell.angle_gamma   90.00
#
_symmetry.space_group_name_H-M   'P 1'
#
loop_
_entity.id
_entity.type
_entity.pdbx_description
1 polymer ?
#
loop_
_entity_poly.entity_id
_entity_poly.type
_entity_poly.pdbx_seq_one_letter_code
_entity_poly.pdbx_strand_id
1 'polypeptide(L)' 'MGILKFTLFNLALSSFALGALKSRGAITIKPEQIKNEYVRYAVVSMTSLGESAYVSSTNFVASLNQKPK' A
#
# COMPACT_ATOMS: atom_id res chain seq x y z
N MET A 1 -22.26 1.62 9.02
CA MET A 1 -20.80 1.60 9.29
C MET A 1 -20.39 3.02 9.68
N GLY A 2 -19.87 3.28 10.88
CA GLY A 2 -19.61 4.65 11.36
C GLY A 2 -18.54 5.39 10.55
N ILE A 3 -18.58 6.72 10.52
CA ILE A 3 -17.71 7.58 9.68
C ILE A 3 -16.22 7.30 9.89
N LEU A 4 -15.79 7.05 11.13
CA LEU A 4 -14.41 6.70 11.45
C LEU A 4 -13.95 5.41 10.75
N LYS A 5 -14.78 4.36 10.78
CA LYS A 5 -14.45 3.08 10.13
C LYS A 5 -14.39 3.24 8.61
N PHE A 6 -15.29 4.04 8.05
CA PHE A 6 -15.29 4.34 6.62
C PHE A 6 -14.02 5.10 6.20
N THR A 7 -13.62 6.13 6.93
CA THR A 7 -12.41 6.91 6.63
C THR A 7 -11.14 6.05 6.75
N LEU A 8 -11.03 5.25 7.81
CA LEU A 8 -9.89 4.34 7.99
C LEU A 8 -9.80 3.30 6.87
N PHE A 9 -10.94 2.76 6.43
CA PHE A 9 -10.99 1.83 5.31
C PHE A 9 -10.51 2.48 4.00
N ASN A 10 -10.96 3.69 3.69
CA ASN A 10 -10.53 4.41 2.48
C ASN A 10 -9.03 4.75 2.53
N LEU A 11 -8.50 5.11 3.69
CA LEU A 11 -7.06 5.33 3.89
C LEU A 11 -6.26 4.05 3.64
N ALA A 12 -6.71 2.92 4.20
CA ALA A 12 -6.07 1.63 3.98
C ALA A 12 -6.12 1.21 2.50
N LEU A 13 -7.26 1.40 1.84
CA LEU A 13 -7.44 1.09 0.43
C LEU A 13 -6.53 1.95 -0.47
N SER A 14 -6.46 3.24 -0.19
CA SER A 14 -5.60 4.19 -0.92
C SER A 14 -4.13 3.83 -0.73
N SER A 15 -3.73 3.50 0.50
CA SER A 15 -2.38 3.03 0.83
C SER A 15 -2.02 1.76 0.05
N PHE A 16 -2.91 0.77 0.05
CA PHE A 16 -2.74 -0.48 -0.70
C PHE A 16 -2.59 -0.23 -2.20
N ALA A 17 -3.49 0.57 -2.79
CA ALA A 17 -3.45 0.89 -4.22
C ALA A 17 -2.14 1.60 -4.61
N LEU A 18 -1.70 2.57 -3.80
CA LEU A 18 -0.44 3.29 -4.00
C LEU A 18 0.77 2.34 -3.93
N GLY A 19 0.79 1.47 -2.92
CA GLY A 19 1.84 0.47 -2.75
C GLY A 19 1.90 -0.55 -3.90
N ALA A 20 0.73 -1.02 -4.38
CA ALA A 20 0.63 -1.93 -5.52
C ALA A 20 1.16 -1.28 -6.81
N LEU A 21 0.78 -0.02 -7.07
CA LEU A 21 1.27 0.72 -8.25
C LEU A 21 2.78 0.91 -8.21
N LYS A 22 3.35 1.22 -7.03
CA LYS A 22 4.80 1.32 -6.85
C LYS A 22 5.48 -0.04 -7.07
N SER A 23 4.98 -1.10 -6.44
CA SER A 23 5.56 -2.45 -6.53
C SER A 23 5.61 -2.97 -7.97
N ARG A 24 4.62 -2.61 -8.79
CA ARG A 24 4.58 -2.94 -10.23
C ARG A 24 5.40 -2.01 -11.11
N GLY A 25 6.07 -1.00 -10.56
CA GLY A 25 6.83 0.00 -11.30
C GLY A 25 5.98 0.99 -12.11
N ALA A 26 4.67 1.06 -11.85
CA ALA A 26 3.77 1.98 -12.55
C ALA A 26 3.94 3.44 -12.07
N ILE A 27 4.40 3.63 -10.83
CA ILE A 27 4.73 4.93 -10.27
C ILE A 27 6.09 4.89 -9.57
N THR A 28 6.77 6.03 -9.55
CA THR A 28 7.98 6.26 -8.75
C THR A 28 7.70 7.38 -7.77
N ILE A 29 7.82 7.11 -6.47
CA ILE A 29 7.72 8.15 -5.45
C ILE A 29 9.07 8.84 -5.30
N LYS A 30 9.04 10.17 -5.31
CA LYS A 30 10.21 11.05 -5.13
C LYS A 30 10.06 11.86 -3.84
N PRO A 31 10.32 11.26 -2.66
CA PRO A 31 10.12 11.92 -1.37
C PRO A 31 10.87 13.26 -1.23
N GLU A 32 12.02 13.37 -1.91
CA GLU A 32 12.85 14.58 -1.98
C GLU A 32 12.12 15.80 -2.55
N GLN A 33 11.10 15.59 -3.38
CA GLN A 33 10.28 16.68 -3.93
C GLN A 33 9.25 17.21 -2.92
N ILE A 34 8.97 16.48 -1.84
CA ILE A 34 8.01 16.85 -0.82
C ILE A 34 8.73 17.69 0.23
N LYS A 35 8.50 19.02 0.22
CA LYS A 35 9.15 19.96 1.15
C LYS A 35 8.70 19.80 2.61
N ASN A 36 7.45 19.40 2.83
CA ASN A 36 6.91 19.20 4.17
C ASN A 36 7.32 17.81 4.70
N GLU A 37 8.06 17.80 5.81
CA GLU A 37 8.60 16.58 6.42
C GLU A 37 7.53 15.59 6.87
N TYR A 38 6.44 16.07 7.50
CA TYR A 38 5.34 15.23 7.95
C TYR A 38 4.61 14.57 6.79
N VAL A 39 4.36 15.34 5.72
CA VAL A 39 3.75 14.82 4.49
C VAL A 39 4.68 13.79 3.84
N ARG A 40 5.98 14.09 3.79
CA ARG A 40 6.99 13.17 3.25
C ARG A 40 6.98 11.85 4.03
N TYR A 41 7.03 11.91 5.35
CA TYR A 41 6.97 10.75 6.22
C TYR A 41 5.69 9.94 6.01
N ALA A 42 4.53 10.60 5.98
CA ALA A 42 3.24 9.96 5.78
C ALA A 42 3.16 9.25 4.43
N VAL A 43 3.56 9.91 3.33
CA VAL A 43 3.55 9.33 1.99
C VAL A 43 4.48 8.12 1.91
N VAL A 44 5.72 8.24 2.40
CA VAL A 44 6.68 7.12 2.38
C VAL A 44 6.16 5.95 3.20
N SER A 45 5.66 6.21 4.42
CA SER A 45 5.16 5.17 5.32
C SER A 45 3.92 4.47 4.76
N MET A 46 2.93 5.22 4.27
CA MET A 46 1.74 4.64 3.65
C MET A 46 2.12 3.80 2.45
N THR A 47 2.98 4.30 1.56
CA THR A 47 3.37 3.53 0.38
C THR A 47 4.08 2.23 0.75
N SER A 48 5.01 2.28 1.71
CA SER A 48 5.75 1.09 2.17
C SER A 48 4.85 0.05 2.82
N LEU A 49 3.89 0.50 3.64
CA LEU A 49 2.86 -0.37 4.23
C LEU A 49 1.99 -1.01 3.14
N GLY A 50 1.52 -0.21 2.17
CA GLY A 50 0.73 -0.70 1.05
C GLY A 50 1.47 -1.70 0.18
N GLU A 51 2.75 -1.47 -0.09
CA GLU A 51 3.62 -2.36 -0.87
C GLU A 51 3.81 -3.69 -0.15
N SER A 52 4.08 -3.66 1.15
CA SER A 52 4.20 -4.87 1.98
C SER A 52 2.90 -5.66 1.99
N ALA A 53 1.75 -4.97 2.13
CA ALA A 53 0.44 -5.60 2.10
C ALA A 53 0.13 -6.22 0.74
N TYR A 54 0.49 -5.54 -0.35
CA TYR A 54 0.34 -6.05 -1.71
C TYR A 54 1.17 -7.32 -1.93
N VAL A 55 2.46 -7.30 -1.61
CA VAL A 55 3.36 -8.46 -1.75
C VAL A 55 2.88 -9.65 -0.93
N SER A 56 2.47 -9.42 0.32
CA SER A 56 1.89 -10.46 1.17
C SER A 56 0.63 -11.06 0.56
N SER A 57 -0.26 -10.21 0.03
CA SER A 57 -1.50 -10.65 -0.63
C SER A 57 -1.22 -11.47 -1.89
N THR A 58 -0.25 -11.05 -2.73
CA THR A 58 0.13 -11.82 -3.92
C THR A 58 0.73 -13.17 -3.56
N ASN A 59 1.55 -13.24 -2.50
CA ASN A 59 2.12 -14.50 -2.02
C ASN A 59 1.03 -15.44 -1.47
N PHE A 60 0.06 -14.90 -0.73
CA PHE A 60 -1.08 -15.65 -0.24
C PHE A 60 -1.94 -16.20 -1.38
N VAL A 61 -2.28 -15.39 -2.38
CA VAL A 61 -3.03 -15.87 -3.55
C VAL A 61 -2.24 -16.93 -4.32
N ALA A 62 -0.91 -16.75 -4.44
CA ALA A 62 -0.06 -17.76 -5.07
C ALA A 62 -0.04 -19.08 -4.29
N SER A 63 -0.05 -19.05 -2.95
CA SER A 63 -0.07 -20.27 -2.13
C SER A 63 -1.41 -21.00 -2.21
N LEU A 64 -2.53 -20.28 -2.34
CA LEU A 64 -3.85 -20.90 -2.57
C LEU A 64 -3.95 -21.64 -3.90
N ASN A 65 -3.18 -21.22 -4.91
CA ASN A 65 -3.14 -21.85 -6.23
C ASN A 65 -2.20 -23.06 -6.31
N GLN A 66 -1.46 -23.38 -5.25
CA GLN A 66 -0.63 -24.58 -5.20
C GLN A 66 -1.51 -25.80 -4.86
N LYS A 67 -1.40 -26.87 -5.66
CA LYS A 67 -2.09 -28.13 -5.34
C LYS A 67 -1.64 -28.61 -3.94
N PRO A 68 -2.56 -29.06 -3.08
CA PRO A 68 -2.16 -29.65 -1.80
C PRO A 68 -1.25 -30.85 -2.08
N LYS A 69 -0.12 -30.91 -1.36
CA LYS A 69 0.82 -32.03 -1.40
C LYS A 69 0.19 -33.28 -0.80
#